data_AF-U9UN98-F1
#
_entry.id   AF-U9UN98-F1
#
_cell.length_a   1.000
_cell.length_b   1.000
_cell.length_c   1.000
_cell.angle_alpha   90.00
_cell.angle_beta   90.00
_cell.angle_gamma   90.00
#
_symmetry.space_group_name_H-M   'P 1'
#
loop_
_entity.id
_entity.type
_entity.pdbx_description
1 polymer ?
#
loop_
_entity_poly.entity_id
_entity_poly.type
_entity_poly.pdbx_seq_one_letter_code
_entity_poly.pdbx_strand_id
1 'polypeptide(L)'
;MCNLGNCYRNGISVKKDYNKAFKLFKQSAEGGYSGGIMMLGYCYNNGIGTKIDKQKAFELYQNAANLGDNVAQNNLALMYEKGDGIAKDIDKAIYWYEKSAKQGYELAKNNLSNLQKKINNL
;
A
#
# COMPACT_ATOMS: atom_id res chain seq x y z
N MET A 1 -5.71 -12.09 -11.16
CA MET A 1 -5.22 -10.99 -12.03
C MET A 1 -3.95 -10.31 -11.48
N CYS A 2 -3.79 -10.15 -10.15
CA CYS A 2 -2.59 -9.53 -9.55
C CYS A 2 -1.24 -10.15 -10.00
N ASN A 3 -1.19 -11.46 -10.25
CA ASN A 3 0.06 -12.13 -10.66
C ASN A 3 0.55 -11.69 -12.04
N LEU A 4 -0.33 -11.55 -13.04
CA LEU A 4 0.06 -11.07 -14.37
C LEU A 4 0.41 -9.57 -14.36
N GLY A 5 -0.30 -8.78 -13.55
CA GLY A 5 0.07 -7.38 -13.31
C GLY A 5 1.49 -7.25 -12.74
N ASN A 6 1.85 -8.11 -11.78
CA ASN A 6 3.20 -8.18 -11.24
C ASN A 6 4.23 -8.65 -12.28
N CYS A 7 3.89 -9.61 -13.15
CA CYS A 7 4.75 -10.02 -14.27
C CYS A 7 5.07 -8.84 -15.19
N TYR A 8 4.07 -8.06 -15.61
CA TYR A 8 4.30 -6.87 -16.42
C TYR A 8 5.05 -5.76 -15.67
N ARG A 9 4.83 -5.60 -14.36
CA ARG A 9 5.59 -4.62 -13.54
C ARG A 9 7.07 -4.97 -13.44
N ASN A 10 7.37 -6.25 -13.24
CA ASN A 10 8.72 -6.74 -12.94
C ASN A 10 9.46 -7.30 -14.17
N GLY A 11 8.79 -7.49 -15.30
CA GLY A 11 9.34 -8.15 -16.48
C GLY A 11 9.53 -9.67 -16.33
N ILE A 12 8.73 -10.32 -15.47
CA ILE A 12 8.85 -11.77 -15.21
C ILE A 12 8.12 -12.51 -16.33
N SER A 13 8.88 -13.21 -17.18
CA SER A 13 8.37 -14.00 -18.33
C SER A 13 7.63 -13.19 -19.40
N VAL A 14 7.53 -11.87 -19.26
CA VAL A 14 6.96 -10.92 -20.24
C VAL A 14 7.83 -9.66 -20.29
N LYS A 15 7.79 -8.91 -21.40
CA LYS A 15 8.42 -7.59 -21.44
C LYS A 15 7.75 -6.68 -20.42
N LYS A 16 8.56 -5.99 -19.63
CA LYS A 16 8.11 -5.00 -18.65
C LYS A 16 7.24 -3.93 -19.32
N ASP A 17 6.06 -3.71 -18.76
CA ASP A 17 5.05 -2.78 -19.28
C ASP A 17 4.18 -2.24 -18.14
N TYR A 18 4.47 -1.01 -17.72
CA TYR A 18 3.76 -0.38 -16.61
C TYR A 18 2.31 -0.04 -16.93
N ASN A 19 1.98 0.25 -18.18
CA ASN A 19 0.62 0.58 -18.58
C ASN A 19 -0.28 -0.67 -18.53
N LYS A 20 0.24 -1.82 -18.97
CA LYS A 20 -0.46 -3.10 -18.83
C LYS A 20 -0.59 -3.54 -17.36
N ALA A 21 0.47 -3.37 -16.56
CA ALA A 21 0.40 -3.63 -15.12
C ALA A 21 -0.71 -2.81 -14.45
N PHE A 22 -0.72 -1.49 -14.69
CA PHE A 22 -1.74 -0.58 -14.18
C PHE A 22 -3.15 -0.99 -14.59
N LYS A 23 -3.38 -1.30 -15.87
CA LYS A 23 -4.70 -1.74 -16.37
C LYS A 23 -5.19 -3.00 -15.66
N LEU A 24 -4.31 -4.00 -15.47
CA LEU A 24 -4.66 -5.25 -14.79
C LEU A 24 -4.97 -5.04 -13.30
N PHE A 25 -4.21 -4.18 -12.61
CA PHE A 25 -4.52 -3.83 -11.22
C PHE A 25 -5.83 -3.06 -11.11
N LYS A 26 -6.11 -2.14 -12.04
CA LYS A 26 -7.40 -1.42 -12.12
C LYS A 26 -8.57 -2.39 -12.29
N GLN A 27 -8.48 -3.33 -13.22
CA GLN A 27 -9.51 -4.36 -13.41
C GLN A 27 -9.70 -5.24 -12.17
N SER A 28 -8.61 -5.62 -11.51
CA SER A 28 -8.69 -6.38 -10.26
C SER A 28 -9.31 -5.57 -9.11
N ALA A 29 -9.06 -4.26 -9.06
CA ALA A 29 -9.64 -3.36 -8.07
C ALA A 29 -11.14 -3.15 -8.31
N GLU A 30 -11.56 -3.00 -9.57
CA GLU A 30 -12.97 -2.91 -9.98
C GLU A 30 -13.76 -4.18 -9.62
N GLY A 31 -13.10 -5.34 -9.60
CA GLY A 31 -13.67 -6.60 -9.08
C GLY A 31 -13.73 -6.72 -7.56
N GLY A 32 -13.35 -5.69 -6.80
CA GLY A 32 -13.40 -5.67 -5.34
C GLY A 32 -12.31 -6.49 -4.63
N TYR A 33 -11.33 -7.02 -5.36
CA TYR A 33 -10.24 -7.79 -4.76
C TYR A 33 -9.26 -6.87 -4.02
N SER A 34 -9.12 -7.06 -2.70
CA SER A 34 -8.30 -6.22 -1.83
C SER A 34 -6.84 -6.08 -2.32
N GLY A 35 -6.21 -7.18 -2.75
CA GLY A 35 -4.85 -7.14 -3.32
C GLY A 35 -4.76 -6.36 -4.64
N GLY A 36 -5.84 -6.31 -5.43
CA GLY A 36 -5.93 -5.49 -6.64
C GLY A 36 -6.06 -4.01 -6.30
N ILE A 37 -6.93 -3.68 -5.34
CA ILE A 37 -7.09 -2.32 -4.80
C ILE A 37 -5.76 -1.82 -4.22
N MET A 38 -5.08 -2.65 -3.41
CA MET A 38 -3.78 -2.35 -2.83
C MET A 38 -2.73 -2.06 -3.91
N MET A 39 -2.64 -2.89 -4.95
CA MET A 39 -1.68 -2.68 -6.04
C MET A 39 -2.02 -1.44 -6.88
N LEU A 40 -3.31 -1.11 -7.06
CA LEU A 40 -3.71 0.13 -7.71
C LEU A 40 -3.29 1.36 -6.88
N GLY A 41 -3.46 1.30 -5.55
CA GLY A 41 -2.95 2.31 -4.63
C GLY A 41 -1.43 2.47 -4.74
N TYR A 42 -0.70 1.36 -4.84
CA TYR A 42 0.75 1.36 -5.07
C TYR A 42 1.14 2.01 -6.39
N CYS A 43 0.37 1.80 -7.46
CA CYS A 43 0.59 2.47 -8.74
C CYS A 43 0.45 3.99 -8.64
N TYR A 44 -0.61 4.50 -8.01
CA TYR A 44 -0.78 5.95 -7.81
C TYR A 44 0.27 6.53 -6.87
N ASN A 45 0.70 5.79 -5.85
CA ASN A 45 1.73 6.26 -4.93
C ASN A 45 3.11 6.45 -5.59
N ASN A 46 3.44 5.63 -6.60
CA ASN A 46 4.76 5.56 -7.22
C ASN A 46 4.78 5.97 -8.71
N GLY A 47 3.64 6.33 -9.29
CA GLY A 47 3.54 6.71 -10.71
C GLY A 47 3.74 5.56 -11.70
N ILE A 48 3.29 4.34 -11.35
CA ILE A 48 3.45 3.16 -12.19
C ILE A 48 2.27 3.06 -13.16
N GLY A 49 2.50 3.42 -14.43
CA GLY A 49 1.48 3.41 -15.48
C GLY A 49 0.43 4.51 -15.32
N THR A 50 0.68 5.47 -14.43
CA THR A 50 -0.15 6.64 -14.14
C THR A 50 0.74 7.77 -13.58
N LYS A 51 0.23 9.00 -13.48
CA LYS A 51 0.87 10.05 -12.70
C LYS A 51 0.78 9.73 -11.20
N ILE A 52 1.73 10.26 -10.42
CA ILE A 52 1.67 10.18 -8.95
C ILE A 52 0.43 10.93 -8.46
N ASP A 53 -0.34 10.29 -7.59
CA ASP A 53 -1.50 10.85 -6.92
C ASP A 53 -1.59 10.24 -5.51
N LYS A 54 -1.08 10.98 -4.53
CA LYS A 54 -0.97 10.49 -3.14
C LYS A 54 -2.33 10.42 -2.45
N GLN A 55 -3.23 11.36 -2.73
CA GLN A 55 -4.57 11.36 -2.15
C GLN A 55 -5.35 10.13 -2.62
N LYS A 56 -5.29 9.82 -3.93
CA LYS A 56 -5.93 8.63 -4.47
C LYS A 56 -5.29 7.33 -3.98
N ALA A 57 -3.97 7.31 -3.82
CA ALA A 57 -3.28 6.17 -3.21
C ALA A 57 -3.76 5.93 -1.77
N PHE A 58 -3.91 7.00 -0.98
CA PHE A 58 -4.44 6.93 0.38
C PHE A 58 -5.84 6.32 0.42
N GLU A 59 -6.76 6.80 -0.42
CA GLU A 59 -8.14 6.27 -0.49
C GLU A 59 -8.17 4.78 -0.82
N LEU A 60 -7.34 4.35 -1.78
CA LEU A 60 -7.24 2.94 -2.18
C LEU A 60 -6.61 2.08 -1.08
N TYR A 61 -5.54 2.53 -0.45
CA TYR A 61 -4.97 1.81 0.69
C TYR A 61 -5.94 1.75 1.86
N GLN A 62 -6.68 2.82 2.15
CA GLN A 62 -7.70 2.83 3.19
C GLN A 62 -8.81 1.82 2.91
N ASN A 63 -9.27 1.74 1.66
CA ASN A 63 -10.26 0.74 1.24
C ASN A 63 -9.72 -0.70 1.40
N ALA A 64 -8.55 -1.01 0.82
CA ALA A 64 -7.94 -2.34 0.95
C ALA A 64 -7.63 -2.72 2.40
N ALA A 65 -7.20 -1.75 3.23
CA ALA A 65 -6.92 -1.96 4.65
C ALA A 65 -8.20 -2.29 5.45
N ASN A 66 -9.33 -1.66 5.10
CA ASN A 66 -10.64 -1.97 5.66
C ASN A 66 -11.14 -3.36 5.24
N LEU A 67 -10.77 -3.82 4.05
CA LEU A 67 -10.99 -5.21 3.58
C LEU A 67 -10.02 -6.24 4.19
N GLY A 68 -9.13 -5.81 5.09
CA GLY A 68 -8.21 -6.70 5.82
C GLY A 68 -6.85 -6.92 5.18
N ASP A 69 -6.53 -6.30 4.03
CA ASP A 69 -5.23 -6.48 3.38
C ASP A 69 -4.09 -5.93 4.26
N ASN A 70 -3.23 -6.81 4.75
CA ASN A 70 -2.18 -6.46 5.71
C ASN A 70 -1.09 -5.57 5.09
N VAL A 71 -0.81 -5.69 3.79
CA VAL A 71 0.15 -4.84 3.07
C VAL A 71 -0.42 -3.43 2.93
N ALA A 72 -1.70 -3.30 2.59
CA ALA A 72 -2.39 -2.02 2.54
C ALA A 72 -2.44 -1.34 3.90
N GLN A 73 -2.71 -2.09 4.98
CA GLN A 73 -2.66 -1.56 6.35
C GLN A 73 -1.29 -0.99 6.69
N ASN A 74 -0.20 -1.70 6.35
CA ASN A 74 1.17 -1.19 6.55
C ASN A 74 1.46 0.07 5.71
N ASN A 75 1.02 0.10 4.44
CA ASN A 75 1.24 1.25 3.58
C ASN A 75 0.45 2.48 4.05
N LEU A 76 -0.79 2.28 4.51
CA LEU A 76 -1.60 3.32 5.12
C LEU A 76 -0.95 3.88 6.40
N ALA A 77 -0.43 3.00 7.25
CA ALA A 77 0.33 3.38 8.44
C ALA A 77 1.56 4.24 8.08
N LEU A 78 2.32 3.85 7.05
CA LEU A 78 3.46 4.63 6.55
C LEU A 78 3.06 6.03 6.07
N MET A 79 1.90 6.16 5.40
CA MET A 79 1.40 7.47 4.96
C MET A 79 1.06 8.36 6.15
N TYR A 80 0.40 7.81 7.17
CA TYR A 80 0.12 8.53 8.42
C TYR A 80 1.38 8.89 9.21
N GLU A 81 2.38 8.00 9.26
CA GLU A 81 3.66 8.27 9.94
C GLU A 81 4.40 9.45 9.31
N LYS A 82 4.41 9.52 7.97
CA LYS A 82 5.18 10.49 7.20
C LYS A 82 4.42 11.76 6.86
N GLY A 83 3.09 11.73 6.86
CA GLY A 83 2.27 12.79 6.29
C GLY A 83 2.42 12.91 4.76
N ASP A 84 2.63 11.78 4.07
CA ASP A 84 2.85 11.76 2.61
C ASP A 84 1.51 11.83 1.86
N GLY A 85 1.10 13.04 1.49
CA GLY A 85 -0.16 13.31 0.78
C GLY A 85 -1.40 13.37 1.66
N ILE A 86 -1.25 13.21 2.98
CA ILE A 86 -2.27 13.39 4.00
C ILE A 86 -1.63 13.99 5.26
N ALA A 87 -2.43 14.51 6.19
CA ALA A 87 -1.91 15.02 7.46
C ALA A 87 -1.28 13.89 8.27
N LYS A 88 -0.08 14.14 8.81
CA LYS A 88 0.62 13.21 9.69
C LYS A 88 -0.22 12.92 10.94
N ASP A 89 -0.34 11.65 11.32
CA ASP A 89 -1.12 11.19 12.47
C ASP A 89 -0.47 9.93 13.05
N ILE A 90 0.29 10.09 14.13
CA ILE A 90 1.08 8.99 14.71
C ILE A 90 0.18 7.93 15.34
N ASP A 91 -0.93 8.32 15.95
CA ASP A 91 -1.85 7.37 16.60
C ASP A 91 -2.51 6.47 15.55
N LYS A 92 -2.93 7.03 14.41
CA LYS A 92 -3.42 6.22 13.29
C LYS A 92 -2.32 5.36 12.66
N ALA A 93 -1.09 5.85 12.58
CA ALA A 93 0.03 5.04 12.09
C ALA A 93 0.23 3.80 12.98
N ILE A 94 0.28 3.98 14.31
CA ILE A 94 0.40 2.89 15.28
C ILE A 94 -0.77 1.91 15.14
N TYR A 95 -2.01 2.41 15.10
CA TYR A 95 -3.20 1.58 14.94
C TYR A 95 -3.11 0.65 13.73
N TRP A 96 -2.76 1.19 12.55
CA TRP A 96 -2.70 0.42 11.32
C TRP A 96 -1.49 -0.52 11.26
N TYR A 97 -0.33 -0.12 11.80
CA TYR A 97 0.81 -1.02 11.94
C TYR A 97 0.49 -2.20 12.85
N GLU A 98 -0.12 -1.96 14.02
CA GLU A 98 -0.52 -3.03 14.93
C GLU A 98 -1.50 -4.00 14.28
N LYS A 99 -2.49 -3.48 13.55
CA LYS A 99 -3.48 -4.31 12.84
C LYS A 99 -2.80 -5.19 11.79
N SER A 100 -1.85 -4.65 11.02
CA SER A 100 -1.07 -5.39 10.04
C SER A 100 -0.13 -6.43 10.70
N ALA A 101 0.55 -6.04 11.78
CA ALA A 101 1.45 -6.89 12.55
C ALA A 101 0.73 -8.08 13.21
N LYS A 102 -0.48 -7.89 13.73
CA LYS A 102 -1.35 -8.94 14.28
C LYS A 102 -1.71 -10.00 13.23
N GLN A 103 -1.71 -9.64 11.95
CA GLN A 103 -1.89 -10.56 10.82
C GLN A 103 -0.58 -11.20 10.34
N GLY A 104 0.52 -11.05 11.09
CA GLY A 104 1.81 -11.66 10.78
C GLY A 104 2.65 -10.93 9.73
N TYR A 105 2.32 -9.68 9.37
CA TYR A 105 3.14 -8.93 8.42
C TYR A 105 4.40 -8.38 9.09
N GLU A 106 5.54 -9.02 8.86
CA GLU A 106 6.81 -8.72 9.53
C GLU A 106 7.31 -7.28 9.30
N LEU A 107 7.09 -6.72 8.11
CA LEU A 107 7.46 -5.33 7.84
C LEU A 107 6.68 -4.35 8.72
N ALA A 108 5.41 -4.62 9.02
CA ALA A 108 4.65 -3.78 9.95
C ALA A 108 5.17 -3.88 11.39
N LYS A 109 5.56 -5.08 11.85
CA LYS A 109 6.20 -5.26 13.17
C LYS A 109 7.48 -4.43 13.28
N ASN A 110 8.33 -4.50 12.25
CA ASN A 110 9.59 -3.74 12.21
C ASN A 110 9.33 -2.23 12.18
N ASN A 111 8.39 -1.78 11.35
CA ASN A 111 8.04 -0.36 11.27
C ASN A 111 7.45 0.15 12.58
N LEU A 112 6.56 -0.60 13.23
CA LEU A 112 6.00 -0.27 14.54
C LEU A 112 7.10 -0.14 15.60
N SER A 113 8.00 -1.12 15.68
CA SER A 113 9.12 -1.09 16.63
C SER A 113 10.02 0.14 16.40
N ASN A 114 10.32 0.45 15.14
CA ASN A 114 11.13 1.62 14.80
C ASN A 114 10.42 2.93 15.14
N LEU A 115 9.11 3.02 14.89
CA LEU A 115 8.31 4.19 15.25
C LEU A 115 8.28 4.39 16.78
N GLN A 116 8.04 3.33 17.56
CA GLN A 116 8.05 3.38 19.02
C GLN A 116 9.41 3.83 19.58
N LYS A 117 10.51 3.32 19.02
CA LYS A 117 11.87 3.77 19.38
C LYS A 117 12.06 5.26 19.11
N LYS A 118 11.58 5.78 17.98
CA LYS A 118 11.67 7.22 17.65
C LYS A 118 10.87 8.07 18.64
N ILE A 119 9.71 7.60 19.08
CA ILE A 119 8.84 8.31 20.03
C ILE A 119 9.49 8.35 21.42
N ASN A 120 10.07 7.23 21.88
CA ASN A 120 10.64 7.12 23.22
C ASN A 120 12.05 7.74 23.36
N ASN A 121 12.69 8.07 22.25
CA ASN A 121 13.99 8.74 22.21
C ASN A 121 13.87 10.27 22.00
N LEU A 122 12.65 10.82 22.12
CA LEU A 122 12.33 12.25 22.16
C LEU A 122 11.91 12.63 23.59
#